data_AF-A0A915U9Y4-F1
#
_entry.id   AF-A0A915U9Y4-F1
#
_cell.length_a   1.000
_cell.length_b   1.000
_cell.length_c   1.000
_cell.angle_alpha   90.00
_cell.angle_beta   90.00
_cell.angle_gamma   90.00
#
_symmetry.space_group_name_H-M   'P 1'
#
loop_
_entity.id
_entity.type
_entity.pdbx_description
1 polymer ?
#
loop_
_entity_poly.entity_id
_entity_poly.type
_entity_poly.pdbx_seq_one_letter_code
_entity_poly.pdbx_strand_id
1 'polypeptide(L)'
;MMSTSLVWLTLCLAALQGVAPLRLDLRVFRGTVEVTRDTAVTVYPTGVRTGGVAAPLVPSGERRATLAAGQYDLQLLQQRDGAVSGIAWTTLRLLVDYPGEGGHHLEVINFDKTYGAVQVRHAGAGWSVRLLRRDGAEVARGVPGDGYQLLVAPAGTYDIAIVGPQPGRIHDVEVKPNLTAVRSF
;
A
#
# COMPACT_ATOMS: atom_id res chain seq x y z
N MET A 1 37.23 -34.42 -46.93
CA MET A 1 36.48 -33.24 -47.41
C MET A 1 35.03 -33.42 -46.97
N MET A 2 34.49 -32.45 -46.21
CA MET A 2 33.04 -32.13 -46.07
C MET A 2 32.14 -33.25 -45.47
N SER A 3 31.12 -32.99 -44.65
CA SER A 3 30.51 -31.76 -44.21
C SER A 3 29.79 -32.01 -42.89
N THR A 4 29.98 -31.07 -41.98
CA THR A 4 29.24 -30.85 -40.73
C THR A 4 27.76 -30.61 -41.04
N SER A 5 26.85 -31.13 -40.21
CA SER A 5 25.46 -30.66 -40.15
C SER A 5 25.03 -30.64 -38.68
N LEU A 6 25.31 -29.51 -38.02
CA LEU A 6 24.65 -29.11 -36.79
C LEU A 6 23.19 -28.76 -37.12
N VAL A 7 22.25 -29.53 -36.59
CA VAL A 7 20.84 -29.18 -36.62
C VAL A 7 20.58 -28.16 -35.51
N TRP A 8 20.42 -26.94 -35.97
CA TRP A 8 19.72 -25.78 -35.43
C TRP A 8 19.04 -25.91 -34.06
N LEU A 9 19.63 -25.18 -33.12
CA LEU A 9 19.08 -24.70 -31.88
C LEU A 9 18.06 -23.58 -32.18
N THR A 10 16.75 -23.87 -32.13
CA THR A 10 15.72 -22.82 -32.14
C THR A 10 14.43 -23.32 -31.52
N LEU A 11 14.23 -22.99 -30.23
CA LEU A 11 13.00 -22.41 -29.67
C LEU A 11 13.15 -22.35 -28.15
N CYS A 12 13.93 -21.39 -27.65
CA CYS A 12 13.64 -20.80 -26.35
C CYS A 12 12.85 -19.51 -26.60
N LEU A 13 11.61 -19.64 -27.08
CA LEU A 13 10.60 -18.65 -26.72
C LEU A 13 10.28 -18.93 -25.25
N ALA A 14 11.13 -18.40 -24.36
CA ALA A 14 10.65 -18.04 -23.04
C ALA A 14 9.50 -17.07 -23.31
N ALA A 15 8.27 -17.55 -23.13
CA ALA A 15 7.15 -16.68 -22.88
C ALA A 15 7.53 -15.87 -21.64
N LEU A 16 8.13 -14.69 -21.86
CA LEU A 16 8.01 -13.59 -20.93
C LEU A 16 6.51 -13.37 -20.81
N GLN A 17 5.89 -14.09 -19.88
CA GLN A 17 4.58 -13.76 -19.37
C GLN A 17 4.71 -12.32 -18.92
N GLY A 18 4.26 -11.39 -19.77
CA GLY A 18 4.24 -9.98 -19.47
C GLY A 18 3.34 -9.82 -18.26
N VAL A 19 3.95 -9.77 -17.07
CA VAL A 19 3.22 -9.54 -15.84
C VAL A 19 2.58 -8.18 -16.00
N ALA A 20 1.25 -8.13 -15.97
CA ALA A 20 0.51 -6.88 -16.10
C ALA A 20 1.03 -5.91 -15.03
N PRO A 21 1.23 -4.62 -15.38
CA PRO A 21 1.66 -3.63 -14.40
C PRO A 21 0.68 -3.58 -13.22
N LEU A 22 1.23 -3.54 -12.01
CA LEU A 22 0.50 -3.47 -10.76
C LEU A 22 0.33 -2.01 -10.35
N ARG A 23 -0.83 -1.70 -9.76
CA ARG A 23 -1.10 -0.39 -9.18
C ARG A 23 -0.64 -0.38 -7.73
N LEU A 24 0.29 0.52 -7.42
CA LEU A 24 0.72 0.84 -6.07
C LEU A 24 0.04 2.15 -5.63
N ASP A 25 -0.81 2.04 -4.62
CA ASP A 25 -1.39 3.16 -3.88
C ASP A 25 -0.63 3.35 -2.57
N LEU A 26 -0.33 4.60 -2.22
CA LEU A 26 0.49 4.96 -1.06
C LEU A 26 -0.26 5.99 -0.20
N ARG A 27 -0.31 5.74 1.10
CA ARG A 27 -0.78 6.71 2.11
C ARG A 27 0.31 6.93 3.14
N VAL A 28 0.53 8.17 3.55
CA VAL A 28 1.61 8.54 4.47
C VAL A 28 1.03 9.14 5.75
N PHE A 29 1.49 8.66 6.89
CA PHE A 29 1.03 9.05 8.22
C PHE A 29 2.18 9.42 9.16
N ARG A 30 1.86 10.24 10.16
CA ARG A 30 2.68 10.51 11.34
C ARG A 30 1.84 10.22 12.58
N GLY A 31 2.00 9.02 13.13
CA GLY A 31 1.08 8.51 14.15
C GLY A 31 -0.32 8.37 13.56
N THR A 32 -1.30 9.08 14.12
CA THR A 32 -2.69 9.09 13.63
C THR A 32 -2.97 10.17 12.58
N VAL A 33 -2.03 11.08 12.33
CA VAL A 33 -2.23 12.20 11.40
C VAL A 33 -1.82 11.79 10.00
N GLU A 34 -2.75 11.93 9.05
CA GLU A 34 -2.43 11.74 7.64
C GLU A 34 -1.65 12.94 7.08
N VAL A 35 -0.53 12.66 6.41
CA VAL A 35 0.35 13.65 5.79
C VAL A 35 0.62 13.33 4.30
N THR A 36 -0.21 12.49 3.68
CA THR A 36 -0.06 12.06 2.27
C THR A 36 0.00 13.22 1.29
N ARG A 37 -0.90 14.20 1.45
CA ARG A 37 -0.97 15.39 0.58
C ARG A 37 0.30 16.22 0.65
N ASP A 38 0.88 16.31 1.84
CA ASP A 38 2.08 17.11 2.11
C ASP A 38 3.38 16.32 1.89
N THR A 39 3.28 15.07 1.42
CA THR A 39 4.44 14.21 1.18
C THR A 39 4.51 13.82 -0.29
N ALA A 40 5.54 14.30 -0.99
CA ALA A 40 5.87 13.77 -2.31
C ALA A 40 6.54 12.41 -2.16
N VAL A 41 6.21 11.48 -3.04
CA VAL A 41 6.73 10.11 -3.00
C VAL A 41 7.33 9.74 -4.34
N THR A 42 8.56 9.22 -4.30
CA THR A 42 9.26 8.69 -5.47
C THR A 42 9.65 7.25 -5.20
N VAL A 43 9.32 6.38 -6.14
CA VAL A 43 9.55 4.93 -6.07
C VAL A 43 10.76 4.56 -6.91
N TYR A 44 11.67 3.78 -6.35
CA TYR A 44 12.88 3.33 -7.01
C TYR A 44 12.98 1.81 -6.96
N PRO A 45 13.43 1.11 -8.01
CA PRO A 45 13.82 -0.28 -7.88
C PRO A 45 14.86 -0.43 -6.76
N THR A 46 14.73 -1.45 -5.91
CA THR A 46 15.63 -1.64 -4.77
C THR A 46 17.09 -1.69 -5.22
N GLY A 47 17.95 -0.95 -4.50
CA GLY A 47 19.38 -0.86 -4.81
C GLY A 47 19.73 0.12 -5.94
N VAL A 48 18.74 0.74 -6.58
CA VAL A 48 18.92 1.78 -7.59
C VAL A 48 18.36 3.10 -7.04
N ARG A 49 19.13 4.20 -7.10
CA ARG A 49 18.67 5.52 -6.59
C ARG A 49 18.53 6.58 -7.68
N THR A 50 18.54 6.17 -8.93
CA THR A 50 18.34 7.01 -10.12
C THR A 50 17.13 6.49 -10.90
N GLY A 51 16.54 7.36 -11.74
CA GLY A 51 15.40 6.96 -12.58
C GLY A 51 14.12 6.59 -11.81
N GLY A 52 13.90 7.21 -10.64
CA GLY A 52 12.72 6.95 -9.82
C GLY A 52 11.43 7.38 -10.51
N VAL A 53 10.35 6.68 -10.18
CA VAL A 53 8.99 6.96 -10.65
C VAL A 53 8.27 7.77 -9.60
N ALA A 54 7.87 9.00 -9.94
CA ALA A 54 7.05 9.82 -9.05
C ALA A 54 5.65 9.22 -8.90
N ALA A 55 5.13 9.19 -7.68
CA ALA A 55 3.75 8.79 -7.39
C ALA A 55 2.87 10.04 -7.20
N PRO A 56 2.15 10.53 -8.23
CA PRO A 56 1.27 11.70 -8.10
C PRO A 56 0.12 11.47 -7.12
N LEU A 57 -0.36 12.56 -6.50
CA LEU A 57 -1.58 12.55 -5.68
C LEU A 57 -2.81 12.40 -6.60
N VAL A 58 -3.65 11.43 -6.32
CA VAL A 58 -4.92 11.23 -7.04
C VAL A 58 -6.11 11.82 -6.25
N PRO A 59 -7.27 12.07 -6.90
CA PRO A 59 -8.43 12.70 -6.24
C PRO A 59 -8.94 11.95 -5.00
N SER A 60 -8.76 10.64 -4.93
CA SER A 60 -9.14 9.79 -3.79
C SER A 60 -8.20 9.91 -2.57
N GLY A 61 -7.09 10.63 -2.71
CA GLY A 61 -6.19 11.01 -1.60
C GLY A 61 -4.90 10.19 -1.51
N GLU A 62 -4.77 9.10 -2.25
CA GLU A 62 -3.54 8.30 -2.35
C GLU A 62 -2.49 8.97 -3.24
N ARG A 63 -1.22 8.62 -3.03
CA ARG A 63 -0.15 8.76 -4.03
C ARG A 63 -0.12 7.48 -4.87
N ARG A 64 -0.16 7.57 -6.19
CA ARG A 64 -0.32 6.40 -7.07
C ARG A 64 0.82 6.22 -8.05
N ALA A 65 1.31 4.99 -8.21
CA ALA A 65 2.25 4.60 -9.25
C ALA A 65 1.80 3.29 -9.91
N THR A 66 2.18 3.10 -11.18
CA THR A 66 2.00 1.85 -11.91
C THR A 66 3.38 1.25 -12.17
N LEU A 67 3.61 0.03 -11.66
CA LEU A 67 4.94 -0.57 -11.57
C LEU A 67 4.89 -2.03 -11.96
N ALA A 68 6.00 -2.58 -12.44
CA ALA A 68 6.14 -4.04 -12.58
C ALA A 68 6.23 -4.70 -11.20
N ALA A 69 5.99 -6.02 -11.13
CA ALA A 69 6.29 -6.77 -9.92
C ALA A 69 7.80 -6.70 -9.59
N GLY A 70 8.15 -6.54 -8.31
CA GLY A 70 9.54 -6.37 -7.88
C GLY A 70 9.69 -5.78 -6.48
N GLN A 71 10.93 -5.57 -6.06
CA GLN A 71 11.25 -4.89 -4.79
C GLN A 71 11.58 -3.43 -5.06
N TYR A 72 11.12 -2.54 -4.18
CA TYR A 72 11.27 -1.10 -4.36
C TYR A 72 11.73 -0.41 -3.07
N ASP A 73 12.46 0.69 -3.22
CA ASP A 73 12.71 1.66 -2.17
C ASP A 73 11.85 2.91 -2.43
N LEU A 74 11.35 3.52 -1.37
CA LEU A 74 10.54 4.73 -1.41
C LEU A 74 11.33 5.88 -0.81
N GLN A 75 11.40 6.99 -1.55
CA GLN A 75 11.79 8.28 -1.01
C GLN A 75 10.53 9.08 -0.68
N LEU A 76 10.47 9.57 0.56
CA LEU A 76 9.41 10.44 1.04
C LEU A 76 10.01 11.83 1.26
N LEU A 77 9.46 12.82 0.59
CA LEU A 77 9.83 14.23 0.73
C LEU A 77 8.63 14.97 1.32
N GLN A 78 8.69 15.25 2.62
CA GLN A 78 7.65 16.03 3.29
C GLN A 78 7.89 17.51 3.06
N GLN A 79 6.84 18.20 2.60
CA GLN A 79 6.80 19.64 2.41
C GLN A 79 5.87 20.27 3.43
N ARG A 80 6.25 21.44 3.94
CA ARG A 80 5.42 22.26 4.82
C ARG A 80 5.68 23.73 4.50
N ASP A 81 4.61 24.49 4.29
CA ASP A 81 4.68 25.93 3.99
C ASP A 81 5.62 26.26 2.82
N GLY A 82 5.62 25.42 1.77
CA GLY A 82 6.45 25.59 0.58
C GLY A 82 7.93 25.19 0.75
N ALA A 83 8.35 24.76 1.93
CA ALA A 83 9.70 24.28 2.21
C ALA A 83 9.74 22.77 2.45
N VAL A 84 10.88 22.14 2.17
CA VAL A 84 11.12 20.74 2.54
C VAL A 84 11.33 20.68 4.06
N SER A 85 10.43 19.99 4.76
CA SER A 85 10.50 19.80 6.21
C SER A 85 11.12 18.47 6.61
N GLY A 86 11.32 17.54 5.67
CA GLY A 86 11.98 16.26 5.96
C GLY A 86 12.11 15.36 4.74
N ILE A 87 13.11 14.48 4.80
CA ILE A 87 13.33 13.41 3.83
C ILE A 87 13.44 12.10 4.59
N ALA A 88 12.74 11.07 4.15
CA ALA A 88 12.92 9.71 4.66
C ALA A 88 13.03 8.71 3.51
N TRP A 89 13.75 7.63 3.77
CA TRP A 89 13.82 6.46 2.91
C TRP A 89 13.22 5.27 3.64
N THR A 90 12.44 4.48 2.92
CA THR A 90 11.88 3.23 3.45
C THR A 90 11.87 2.18 2.35
N THR A 91 12.06 0.91 2.71
CA THR A 91 12.03 -0.19 1.75
C THR A 91 10.63 -0.76 1.66
N LEU A 92 10.09 -0.83 0.45
CA LEU A 92 8.92 -1.63 0.08
C LEU A 92 9.39 -3.03 -0.32
N ARG A 93 9.10 -4.02 0.52
CA ARG A 93 9.76 -5.34 0.45
C ARG A 93 9.46 -6.13 -0.81
N LEU A 94 8.23 -6.10 -1.32
CA LEU A 94 7.82 -6.83 -2.51
C LEU A 94 6.46 -6.33 -3.01
N LEU A 95 6.40 -5.90 -4.26
CA LEU A 95 5.17 -5.66 -5.00
C LEU A 95 4.95 -6.85 -5.93
N VAL A 96 3.89 -7.62 -5.68
CA VAL A 96 3.43 -8.76 -6.50
C VAL A 96 1.92 -8.75 -6.55
N ASP A 97 1.33 -9.53 -7.46
CA ASP A 97 -0.12 -9.70 -7.50
C ASP A 97 -0.58 -10.60 -6.35
N TYR A 98 -1.01 -9.98 -5.25
CA TYR A 98 -1.53 -10.71 -4.09
C TYR A 98 -2.99 -11.11 -4.31
N PRO A 99 -3.37 -12.37 -4.00
CA PRO A 99 -4.76 -12.80 -4.07
C PRO A 99 -5.68 -11.89 -3.24
N GLY A 100 -6.77 -11.41 -3.85
CA GLY A 100 -7.74 -10.52 -3.20
C GLY A 100 -7.44 -9.02 -3.30
N GLU A 101 -6.25 -8.63 -3.79
CA GLU A 101 -5.92 -7.22 -4.06
C GLU A 101 -6.34 -6.78 -5.46
N GLY A 102 -6.44 -7.72 -6.42
CA GLY A 102 -6.90 -7.47 -7.79
C GLY A 102 -5.93 -6.60 -8.59
N GLY A 103 -4.63 -6.73 -8.35
CA GLY A 103 -3.61 -5.83 -8.89
C GLY A 103 -3.55 -4.43 -8.24
N HIS A 104 -4.33 -4.19 -7.17
CA HIS A 104 -4.34 -2.93 -6.42
C HIS A 104 -3.70 -3.10 -5.04
N HIS A 105 -2.41 -2.77 -4.94
CA HIS A 105 -1.66 -2.83 -3.71
C HIS A 105 -1.74 -1.48 -2.98
N LEU A 106 -2.15 -1.50 -1.71
CA LEU A 106 -2.07 -0.33 -0.84
C LEU A 106 -0.93 -0.53 0.15
N GLU A 107 0.03 0.40 0.13
CA GLU A 107 1.06 0.49 1.17
C GLU A 107 0.87 1.75 2.01
N VAL A 108 0.84 1.56 3.32
CA VAL A 108 0.72 2.64 4.29
C VAL A 108 2.05 2.83 5.01
N ILE A 109 2.63 4.00 4.79
CA ILE A 109 3.87 4.37 5.45
C ILE A 109 3.57 5.25 6.64
N ASN A 110 3.97 4.79 7.83
CA ASN A 110 3.99 5.62 9.01
C ASN A 110 5.43 6.00 9.39
N PHE A 111 5.65 7.26 9.73
CA PHE A 111 6.91 7.72 10.30
C PHE A 111 7.17 7.13 11.71
N ASP A 112 6.10 6.79 12.43
CA ASP A 112 6.20 6.02 13.68
C ASP A 112 6.07 4.52 13.38
N LYS A 113 7.18 3.79 13.58
CA LYS A 113 7.27 2.35 13.26
C LYS A 113 6.49 1.46 14.22
N THR A 114 5.96 2.01 15.31
CA THR A 114 5.07 1.28 16.22
C THR A 114 3.64 1.21 15.70
N TYR A 115 3.30 1.97 14.64
CA TYR A 115 1.97 1.98 14.03
C TYR A 115 1.86 0.96 12.90
N GLY A 116 0.66 0.45 12.70
CA GLY A 116 0.26 -0.36 11.56
C GLY A 116 -0.99 0.19 10.90
N ALA A 117 -1.43 -0.48 9.83
CA ALA A 117 -2.64 -0.12 9.13
C ALA A 117 -3.48 -1.34 8.73
N VAL A 118 -4.79 -1.17 8.72
CA VAL A 118 -5.75 -2.16 8.23
C VAL A 118 -6.63 -1.52 7.16
N GLN A 119 -6.50 -2.02 5.93
CA GLN A 119 -7.42 -1.73 4.84
C GLN A 119 -8.66 -2.59 5.01
N VAL A 120 -9.83 -1.95 5.16
CA VAL A 120 -11.13 -2.61 5.13
C VAL A 120 -11.76 -2.38 3.77
N ARG A 121 -12.19 -3.45 3.10
CA ARG A 121 -12.99 -3.40 1.87
C ARG A 121 -14.37 -4.00 2.18
N HIS A 122 -15.43 -3.30 1.80
CA HIS A 122 -16.81 -3.75 2.02
C HIS A 122 -17.65 -3.38 0.80
N ALA A 123 -18.49 -4.29 0.35
CA ALA A 123 -19.40 -4.05 -0.77
C ALA A 123 -20.45 -2.98 -0.45
N GLY A 124 -20.81 -2.16 -1.45
CA GLY A 124 -21.81 -1.11 -1.29
C GLY A 124 -21.25 0.23 -0.80
N ALA A 125 -22.11 1.26 -0.81
CA ALA A 125 -21.75 2.63 -0.48
C ALA A 125 -22.30 3.06 0.89
N GLY A 126 -21.81 4.20 1.40
CA GLY A 126 -22.36 4.83 2.61
C GLY A 126 -21.96 4.16 3.92
N TRP A 127 -20.86 3.41 3.93
CA TRP A 127 -20.30 2.81 5.14
C TRP A 127 -19.01 3.51 5.58
N SER A 128 -18.70 3.38 6.87
CA SER A 128 -17.46 3.82 7.50
C SER A 128 -17.06 2.80 8.55
N VAL A 129 -15.81 2.88 9.03
CA VAL A 129 -15.31 1.98 10.07
C VAL A 129 -14.73 2.75 11.23
N ARG A 130 -14.76 2.12 12.40
CA ARG A 130 -14.12 2.58 13.63
C ARG A 130 -13.29 1.45 14.20
N LEU A 131 -12.10 1.78 14.69
CA LEU A 131 -11.25 0.85 15.43
C LEU A 131 -11.49 1.06 16.92
N LEU A 132 -11.79 -0.01 17.63
CA LEU A 132 -12.17 0.01 19.04
C LEU A 132 -11.21 -0.86 19.86
N ARG A 133 -10.88 -0.45 21.08
CA ARG A 133 -10.27 -1.35 22.07
C ARG A 133 -11.32 -2.34 22.60
N ARG A 134 -10.89 -3.37 23.32
CA ARG A 134 -11.79 -4.33 23.98
C ARG A 134 -12.76 -3.71 24.99
N ASP A 135 -12.37 -2.58 25.61
CA ASP A 135 -13.25 -1.81 26.49
C ASP A 135 -14.31 -0.97 25.73
N GLY A 136 -14.30 -1.02 24.39
CA GLY A 136 -15.19 -0.28 23.51
C GLY A 136 -14.73 1.13 23.16
N ALA A 137 -13.60 1.61 23.71
CA ALA A 137 -13.09 2.94 23.41
C ALA A 137 -12.59 3.05 21.96
N GLU A 138 -12.97 4.13 21.29
CA GLU A 138 -12.52 4.42 19.92
C GLU A 138 -11.04 4.84 19.89
N VAL A 139 -10.28 4.21 19.01
CA VAL A 139 -8.84 4.45 18.81
C VAL A 139 -8.57 5.19 17.50
N ALA A 140 -9.32 4.84 16.46
CA ALA A 140 -9.17 5.42 15.14
C ALA A 140 -10.50 5.42 14.36
N ARG A 141 -10.64 6.37 13.45
CA ARG A 141 -11.72 6.41 12.45
C ARG A 141 -11.19 6.03 11.09
N GLY A 142 -12.05 5.40 10.30
CA GLY A 142 -11.78 5.09 8.90
C GLY A 142 -11.46 6.35 8.11
N VAL A 143 -10.34 6.32 7.42
CA VAL A 143 -9.97 7.30 6.41
C VAL A 143 -10.43 6.77 5.05
N PRO A 144 -11.25 7.50 4.29
CA PRO A 144 -11.74 7.02 3.00
C PRO A 144 -10.61 6.97 1.96
N GLY A 145 -10.70 5.94 1.11
CA GLY A 145 -9.93 5.84 -0.13
C GLY A 145 -10.79 5.29 -1.26
N ASP A 146 -10.15 4.89 -2.36
CA ASP A 146 -10.81 4.34 -3.55
C ASP A 146 -11.42 2.95 -3.29
N GLY A 147 -12.68 2.91 -2.82
CA GLY A 147 -13.42 1.68 -2.55
C GLY A 147 -13.06 0.99 -1.23
N TYR A 148 -12.36 1.67 -0.32
CA TYR A 148 -11.96 1.13 0.98
C TYR A 148 -12.02 2.20 2.08
N GLN A 149 -11.92 1.73 3.32
CA GLN A 149 -11.63 2.57 4.48
C GLN A 149 -10.35 2.09 5.15
N LEU A 150 -9.51 3.03 5.58
CA LEU A 150 -8.23 2.74 6.20
C LEU A 150 -8.24 3.07 7.68
N LEU A 151 -7.83 2.11 8.51
CA LEU A 151 -7.62 2.31 9.93
C LEU A 151 -6.11 2.32 10.21
N VAL A 152 -5.62 3.35 10.90
CA VAL A 152 -4.21 3.49 11.30
C VAL A 152 -4.14 3.67 12.81
N ALA A 153 -3.35 2.84 13.48
CA ALA A 153 -3.27 2.81 14.94
C ALA A 153 -1.94 2.21 15.42
N PRO A 154 -1.57 2.40 16.71
CA PRO A 154 -0.48 1.66 17.32
C PRO A 154 -0.71 0.15 17.17
N ALA A 155 0.37 -0.62 17.06
CA ALA A 155 0.30 -2.07 16.99
C ALA A 155 -0.45 -2.66 18.19
N GLY A 156 -1.28 -3.66 17.94
CA GLY A 156 -2.13 -4.25 18.95
C GLY A 156 -3.32 -4.98 18.35
N THR A 157 -4.19 -5.47 19.23
CA THR A 157 -5.41 -6.19 18.86
C THR A 157 -6.63 -5.36 19.20
N TYR A 158 -7.53 -5.22 18.24
CA TYR A 158 -8.68 -4.31 18.29
C TYR A 158 -9.92 -4.95 17.68
N ASP A 159 -11.07 -4.35 17.94
CA ASP A 159 -12.29 -4.65 17.22
C ASP A 159 -12.52 -3.59 16.13
N ILE A 160 -13.07 -3.99 14.98
CA ILE A 160 -13.54 -3.08 13.94
C ILE A 160 -15.06 -3.04 13.98
N ALA A 161 -15.63 -1.86 14.16
CA ALA A 161 -17.06 -1.62 13.97
C ALA A 161 -17.31 -1.04 12.58
N ILE A 162 -18.15 -1.71 11.80
CA ILE A 162 -18.68 -1.22 10.53
C ILE A 162 -19.96 -0.43 10.85
N VAL A 163 -19.99 0.81 10.41
CA VAL A 163 -21.11 1.74 10.61
C VAL A 163 -21.70 2.06 9.25
N GLY A 164 -23.00 1.87 9.09
CA GLY A 164 -23.69 2.12 7.83
C GLY A 164 -24.95 1.27 7.68
N PRO A 165 -25.44 1.09 6.45
CA PRO A 165 -26.67 0.34 6.15
C PRO A 165 -26.64 -1.13 6.60
N GLN A 166 -25.46 -1.74 6.62
CA GLN A 166 -25.23 -3.10 7.10
C GLN A 166 -24.20 -3.04 8.23
N PRO A 167 -24.62 -2.71 9.47
CA PRO A 167 -23.71 -2.61 10.59
C PRO A 167 -23.15 -3.99 10.95
N GLY A 168 -21.90 -4.02 11.36
CA GLY A 168 -21.19 -5.26 11.70
C GLY A 168 -20.05 -5.01 12.66
N ARG A 169 -19.55 -6.07 13.27
CA ARG A 169 -18.35 -6.01 14.12
C ARG A 169 -17.43 -7.18 13.82
N ILE A 170 -16.14 -6.88 13.82
CA ILE A 170 -15.06 -7.82 13.57
C ILE A 170 -14.19 -7.79 14.81
N HIS A 171 -14.00 -8.93 15.43
CA HIS A 171 -13.30 -9.04 16.70
C HIS A 171 -11.84 -9.44 16.50
N ASP A 172 -11.01 -9.07 17.47
CA ASP A 172 -9.63 -9.52 17.60
C ASP A 172 -8.78 -9.31 16.32
N VAL A 173 -8.98 -8.17 15.65
CA VAL A 173 -8.19 -7.75 14.49
C VAL A 173 -6.82 -7.25 14.94
N GLU A 174 -5.79 -7.96 14.50
CA GLU A 174 -4.39 -7.58 14.72
C GLU A 174 -3.95 -6.46 13.78
N VAL A 175 -3.48 -5.37 14.35
CA VAL A 175 -2.73 -4.29 13.69
C VAL A 175 -1.24 -4.55 13.93
N LYS A 176 -0.51 -4.94 12.88
CA LYS A 176 0.93 -5.25 12.98
C LYS A 176 1.78 -3.99 12.76
N PRO A 177 2.87 -3.80 13.50
CA PRO A 177 3.73 -2.63 13.33
C PRO A 177 4.39 -2.63 11.95
N ASN A 178 4.43 -1.46 11.32
CA ASN A 178 5.07 -1.22 10.02
C ASN A 178 4.59 -2.21 8.93
N LEU A 179 3.30 -2.56 8.95
CA LEU A 179 2.65 -3.39 7.95
C LEU A 179 1.25 -2.86 7.64
N THR A 180 0.86 -3.02 6.38
CA THR A 180 -0.52 -2.82 5.92
C THR A 180 -1.18 -4.19 5.77
N ALA A 181 -2.26 -4.44 6.50
CA ALA A 181 -3.05 -5.66 6.37
C ALA A 181 -4.35 -5.39 5.59
N VAL A 182 -4.75 -6.32 4.73
CA VAL A 182 -6.04 -6.23 4.00
C VAL A 182 -7.08 -7.11 4.67
N ARG A 183 -8.32 -6.60 4.76
CA ARG A 183 -9.50 -7.28 5.26
C ARG A 183 -10.68 -6.98 4.34
N SER A 184 -11.20 -8.00 3.68
CA SER A 184 -12.30 -7.90 2.71
C SER A 184 -13.52 -8.65 3.23
N PHE A 185 -14.71 -8.07 3.06
CA PHE A 185 -15.98 -8.61 3.54
C PHE A 185 -17.09 -8.39 2.51
#